data_AF-A0A497FHA2-F1
#
_entry.id   AF-A0A497FHA2-F1
#
_cell.length_a   1.000
_cell.length_b   1.000
_cell.length_c   1.000
_cell.angle_alpha   90.00
_cell.angle_beta   90.00
_cell.angle_gamma   90.00
#
_symmetry.space_group_name_H-M   'P 1'
#
loop_
_entity.id
_entity.type
_entity.pdbx_description
1 polymer ?
#
loop_
_entity_poly.entity_id
_entity_poly.type
_entity_poly.pdbx_seq_one_letter_code
_entity_poly.pdbx_strand_id
1 'polypeptide(L)'
;MMGEEAAPVIFVRRASGLVRTVGPFTAFMLVFTHTVGGGIHKLAVIAAYQHPGAFVPFSFLVPGLLAMIPTALVYTMLGAMMPRTGGDYIFITRGLSP
;
A
#
# COMPACT_ATOMS: atom_id res chain seq x y z
N MET A 1 -10.22 -55.49 -5.45
CA MET A 1 -10.08 -54.31 -4.57
C MET A 1 -9.64 -53.15 -5.46
N MET A 2 -10.59 -52.42 -6.04
CA MET A 2 -10.28 -51.25 -6.87
C MET A 2 -10.39 -50.04 -5.96
N GLY A 3 -9.24 -49.44 -5.67
CA GLY A 3 -9.14 -48.25 -4.82
C GLY A 3 -9.94 -47.12 -5.43
N GLU A 4 -10.87 -46.59 -4.64
CA GLU A 4 -11.58 -45.36 -4.92
C GLU A 4 -10.54 -44.24 -5.01
N GLU A 5 -10.21 -43.83 -6.23
CA GLU A 5 -9.29 -42.73 -6.50
C GLU A 5 -9.99 -41.44 -6.03
N ALA A 6 -9.66 -41.01 -4.81
CA ALA A 6 -10.22 -39.83 -4.19
C ALA A 6 -9.99 -38.63 -5.10
N ALA A 7 -11.07 -38.14 -5.71
CA ALA A 7 -11.03 -37.00 -6.62
C ALA A 7 -10.29 -35.83 -5.94
N PRO A 8 -9.41 -35.11 -6.66
CA PRO A 8 -8.60 -34.05 -6.07
C PRO A 8 -9.52 -33.01 -5.42
N VAL A 9 -9.36 -32.80 -4.12
CA VAL A 9 -10.14 -31.81 -3.38
C VAL A 9 -9.72 -30.44 -3.87
N ILE A 10 -10.51 -29.87 -4.77
CA ILE A 10 -10.28 -28.50 -5.24
C ILE A 10 -10.64 -27.57 -4.07
N PHE A 11 -9.61 -27.05 -3.40
CA PHE A 11 -9.76 -25.99 -2.41
C PHE A 11 -10.14 -24.69 -3.10
N VAL A 12 -11.42 -24.53 -3.40
CA VAL A 12 -11.94 -23.26 -3.93
C VAL A 12 -11.97 -22.25 -2.79
N ARG A 13 -11.22 -21.14 -2.94
CA ARG A 13 -11.33 -19.98 -2.04
C ARG A 13 -12.79 -19.53 -2.01
N ARG A 14 -13.41 -19.45 -0.82
CA ARG A 14 -14.68 -18.75 -0.66
C ARG A 14 -14.51 -17.28 -1.07
N ALA A 15 -15.29 -16.83 -2.05
CA ALA A 15 -15.45 -15.41 -2.30
C ALA A 15 -16.10 -14.79 -1.06
N SER A 16 -15.59 -13.65 -0.58
CA SER A 16 -16.06 -13.02 0.66
C SER A 16 -17.48 -12.45 0.56
N GLY A 17 -18.13 -12.53 -0.61
CA GLY A 17 -19.45 -11.94 -0.86
C GLY A 17 -19.47 -10.41 -0.84
N LEU A 18 -18.32 -9.76 -0.71
CA LEU A 18 -18.23 -8.31 -0.55
C LEU A 18 -18.45 -7.59 -1.88
N VAL A 19 -19.50 -6.76 -1.93
CA VAL A 19 -19.76 -5.85 -3.04
C VAL A 19 -18.75 -4.69 -2.99
N ARG A 20 -18.20 -4.29 -4.14
CA ARG A 20 -17.27 -3.16 -4.23
C ARG A 20 -18.01 -1.85 -3.97
N THR A 21 -17.99 -1.36 -2.73
CA THR A 21 -18.63 -0.10 -2.32
C THR A 21 -17.68 1.09 -2.31
N VAL A 22 -16.37 0.85 -2.34
CA VAL A 22 -15.35 1.90 -2.24
C VAL A 22 -15.15 2.58 -3.60
N GLY A 23 -15.58 3.84 -3.70
CA GLY A 23 -15.30 4.71 -4.84
C GLY A 23 -13.91 5.37 -4.77
N PRO A 24 -13.49 6.09 -5.83
CA PRO A 24 -12.16 6.72 -5.90
C PRO A 24 -11.91 7.72 -4.76
N PHE A 25 -12.91 8.53 -4.40
CA PHE A 25 -12.78 9.51 -3.32
C PHE A 25 -12.64 8.84 -1.95
N THR A 26 -13.45 7.82 -1.67
CA THR A 26 -13.33 7.04 -0.43
C THR A 26 -11.99 6.33 -0.34
N ALA A 27 -11.49 5.77 -1.46
CA ALA A 27 -10.16 5.18 -1.53
C ALA A 27 -9.06 6.20 -1.23
N PHE A 28 -9.17 7.42 -1.79
CA PHE A 28 -8.25 8.52 -1.49
C PHE A 28 -8.29 8.92 -0.01
N MET A 29 -9.49 9.09 0.56
CA MET A 29 -9.67 9.46 1.97
C MET A 29 -9.07 8.41 2.92
N LEU A 30 -9.20 7.11 2.61
CA LEU A 30 -8.58 6.04 3.40
C LEU A 30 -7.06 6.20 3.50
N VAL A 31 -6.39 6.50 2.38
CA VAL A 31 -4.94 6.73 2.36
C VAL A 31 -4.57 8.07 2.99
N PHE A 32 -5.40 9.10 2.79
CA PHE A 32 -5.17 10.44 3.35
C PHE A 32 -5.14 10.41 4.88
N THR A 33 -6.12 9.76 5.52
CA THR A 33 -6.15 9.62 6.97
C THR A 33 -4.97 8.82 7.51
N HIS A 34 -4.49 7.82 6.78
CA HIS A 34 -3.29 7.06 7.17
C HIS A 34 -2.00 7.90 7.06
N THR A 35 -1.93 8.75 6.03
CA THR A 35 -0.71 9.53 5.72
C THR A 35 -0.59 10.77 6.59
N VAL A 36 -1.70 11.49 6.81
CA VAL A 36 -1.75 12.71 7.64
C VAL A 36 -1.90 12.30 9.11
N GLY A 37 -0.80 11.82 9.68
CA GLY A 37 -0.75 11.33 11.06
C GLY A 37 0.50 11.83 11.79
N GLY A 38 1.31 10.88 12.26
CA GLY A 38 2.49 11.17 13.08
C GLY A 38 3.58 11.99 12.38
N GLY A 39 3.64 11.98 11.04
CA GLY A 39 4.60 12.77 10.27
C GLY A 39 4.50 14.26 10.58
N ILE A 40 3.32 14.84 10.36
CA ILE A 40 3.12 16.28 10.56
C ILE A 40 2.90 16.64 12.03
N HIS A 41 2.19 15.81 12.80
CA HIS A 41 1.82 16.15 14.18
C HIS A 41 2.95 15.90 15.19
N LYS A 42 3.84 14.92 14.94
CA LYS A 42 4.91 14.55 15.87
C LYS A 42 6.29 14.82 15.29
N LEU A 43 6.59 14.27 14.12
CA LEU A 43 7.93 14.34 13.53
C LEU A 43 8.33 15.77 13.17
N ALA A 44 7.41 16.59 12.66
CA ALA A 44 7.73 17.99 12.36
C ALA A 44 8.13 18.80 13.60
N VAL A 45 7.43 18.59 14.72
CA VAL A 45 7.72 19.26 16.01
C VAL A 45 9.05 18.77 16.58
N ILE A 46 9.27 17.46 16.56
CA ILE A 46 10.54 16.87 17.04
C ILE A 46 11.72 17.36 16.19
N ALA A 47 11.57 17.42 14.87
CA ALA A 47 12.62 17.91 13.98
C ALA A 47 12.99 19.37 14.27
N ALA A 48 11.99 20.24 14.50
CA ALA A 48 12.23 21.64 14.87
C ALA A 48 12.94 21.77 16.23
N TYR A 49 12.57 20.93 17.19
CA TYR A 49 13.18 20.91 18.52
C TYR A 49 14.61 20.37 18.51
N GLN A 50 14.87 19.25 17.81
CA GLN A 50 16.18 18.61 17.74
C GLN A 50 17.17 19.37 16.86
N HIS A 51 16.67 20.12 15.87
CA HIS A 51 17.49 20.91 14.96
C HIS A 51 17.05 22.39 14.96
N PRO A 52 17.39 23.15 16.02
CA PRO A 52 17.06 24.57 16.08
C PRO A 52 17.67 25.34 14.90
N GLY A 53 16.87 26.19 14.27
CA GLY A 53 17.27 26.98 13.10
C GLY A 53 17.17 26.24 11.75
N ALA A 54 16.85 24.94 11.75
CA ALA A 54 16.60 24.22 10.51
C ALA A 54 15.25 24.63 9.87
N PHE A 55 15.24 24.73 8.54
CA PHE A 55 14.00 24.95 7.80
C PHE A 55 13.27 23.62 7.57
N VAL A 56 12.53 23.18 8.59
CA VAL A 56 11.82 21.89 8.63
C VAL A 56 10.90 21.62 7.42
N PRO A 57 10.16 22.58 6.85
CA PRO A 57 9.32 22.29 5.68
C PRO A 57 10.09 21.69 4.50
N PHE A 58 11.36 22.06 4.31
CA PHE A 58 12.19 21.54 3.24
C PHE A 58 12.56 20.06 3.43
N SER A 59 12.69 19.60 4.68
CA SER A 59 12.95 18.19 4.96
C SER A 59 11.77 17.28 4.65
N PHE A 60 10.55 17.82 4.51
CA PHE A 60 9.39 17.10 4.00
C PHE A 60 9.25 17.25 2.48
N LEU A 61 9.49 18.46 1.96
CA LEU A 61 9.30 18.77 0.54
C LEU A 61 10.26 17.99 -0.37
N VAL A 62 11.55 17.95 -0.02
CA VAL A 62 12.58 17.28 -0.84
C VAL A 62 12.32 15.76 -0.97
N PRO A 63 12.21 14.97 0.12
CA PRO A 63 11.91 13.54 -0.02
C PRO A 63 10.48 13.29 -0.49
N GLY A 64 9.53 14.17 -0.20
CA GLY A 64 8.18 14.10 -0.77
C GLY A 64 8.20 14.13 -2.31
N LEU A 65 8.95 15.07 -2.88
CA LEU A 65 9.06 15.21 -4.34
C LEU A 65 9.94 14.11 -4.96
N LEU A 66 11.11 13.84 -4.37
CA LEU A 66 12.12 12.99 -5.00
C LEU A 66 11.94 11.50 -4.74
N ALA A 67 11.35 11.11 -3.61
CA ALA A 67 11.17 9.70 -3.26
C ALA A 67 9.70 9.28 -3.30
N MET A 68 8.79 10.07 -2.71
CA MET A 68 7.39 9.65 -2.58
C MET A 68 6.61 9.71 -3.90
N ILE A 69 6.79 10.75 -4.72
CA ILE A 69 6.09 10.85 -6.02
C ILE A 69 6.48 9.71 -6.97
N PRO A 70 7.78 9.41 -7.21
CA PRO A 70 8.16 8.26 -8.04
C PRO A 70 7.66 6.94 -7.46
N THR A 71 7.71 6.76 -6.14
CA THR A 71 7.17 5.55 -5.49
C THR A 71 5.66 5.42 -5.74
N ALA A 72 4.89 6.49 -5.57
CA ALA A 72 3.45 6.49 -5.82
C ALA A 72 3.11 6.16 -7.29
N LEU A 73 3.91 6.66 -8.24
CA LEU A 73 3.76 6.33 -9.66
C LEU A 73 3.96 4.82 -9.89
N VAL A 74 5.07 4.27 -9.37
CA VAL A 74 5.36 2.83 -9.49
C VAL A 74 4.25 1.98 -8.88
N TYR A 75 3.76 2.35 -7.69
CA TYR A 75 2.67 1.65 -7.02
C TYR A 75 1.35 1.74 -7.77
N THR A 76 1.09 2.88 -8.42
CA THR A 76 -0.10 3.04 -9.27
C THR A 76 -0.03 2.13 -10.49
N MET A 77 1.15 2.03 -11.13
CA MET A 77 1.36 1.14 -12.27
C MET A 77 1.26 -0.34 -11.87
N LEU A 78 1.87 -0.73 -10.75
CA LEU A 78 1.78 -2.09 -10.22
C LEU A 78 0.35 -2.46 -9.82
N GLY A 79 -0.37 -1.55 -9.15
CA GLY A 79 -1.77 -1.73 -8.79
C GLY A 79 -2.69 -1.85 -9.99
N ALA A 80 -2.42 -1.10 -11.07
CA ALA A 80 -3.16 -1.21 -12.32
C ALA A 80 -2.90 -2.54 -13.06
N MET A 81 -1.64 -3.00 -13.08
CA MET A 81 -1.27 -4.29 -13.69
C MET A 81 -1.72 -5.50 -12.88
N MET A 82 -1.83 -5.36 -11.55
CA MET A 82 -2.21 -6.43 -10.63
C MET A 82 -3.34 -5.98 -9.69
N PRO A 83 -4.59 -5.85 -10.18
CA PRO A 83 -5.73 -5.32 -9.42
C PRO A 83 -6.29 -6.34 -8.42
N ARG A 84 -5.46 -6.69 -7.43
CA ARG A 84 -5.76 -7.70 -6.40
C ARG A 84 -5.51 -7.11 -5.03
N THR A 85 -6.33 -7.48 -4.06
CA THR A 85 -6.10 -7.11 -2.66
C THR A 85 -4.85 -7.83 -2.13
N GLY A 86 -3.92 -7.09 -1.53
CA GLY A 86 -2.71 -7.65 -0.92
C GLY A 86 -1.45 -6.77 -0.98
N GLY A 87 -1.48 -5.66 -1.72
CA GLY A 87 -0.39 -4.68 -1.77
C GLY A 87 0.95 -5.29 -2.17
N ASP A 88 2.01 -4.87 -1.49
CA ASP A 88 3.41 -5.24 -1.80
C ASP A 88 3.63 -6.73 -1.82
N TYR A 89 2.94 -7.49 -0.97
CA TYR A 89 3.02 -8.94 -0.97
C TYR A 89 2.68 -9.52 -2.34
N ILE A 90 1.62 -9.02 -3.00
CA ILE A 90 1.25 -9.48 -4.35
C ILE A 90 2.24 -9.00 -5.40
N PHE A 91 2.75 -7.78 -5.28
CA PHE A 91 3.70 -7.23 -6.25
C PHE A 91 5.02 -8.01 -6.23
N ILE A 92 5.53 -8.33 -5.04
CA ILE A 92 6.78 -9.05 -4.85
C ILE A 92 6.60 -10.52 -5.25
N THR A 93 5.58 -11.21 -4.75
CA THR A 93 5.38 -12.65 -5.05
C THR A 93 5.09 -12.92 -6.52
N ARG A 94 4.59 -11.94 -7.29
CA ARG A 94 4.32 -12.11 -8.72
C ARG A 94 5.38 -11.51 -9.64
N GLY A 95 6.16 -10.55 -9.14
CA GLY A 95 7.18 -9.86 -9.95
C GLY A 95 8.61 -10.30 -9.69
N LEU A 96 8.91 -10.81 -8.48
CA LEU A 96 10.26 -11.11 -8.02
C LEU A 96 10.44 -12.54 -7.47
N SER A 97 9.35 -13.30 -7.30
CA SER A 97 9.46 -14.73 -7.01
C SER A 97 10.24 -15.43 -8.13
N PRO A 98 11.03 -16.49 -7.83
CA PRO A 98 11.32 -17.49 -8.86
C PRO A 98 10.02 -18.04 -9.49
#